data_AF-A0A0N4VAC1-F1
#
_entry.id   AF-A0A0N4VAC1-F1
#
_cell.length_a   1.000
_cell.length_b   1.000
_cell.length_c   1.000
_cell.angle_alpha   90.00
_cell.angle_beta   90.00
_cell.angle_gamma   90.00
#
_symmetry.space_group_name_H-M   'P 1'
#
loop_
_entity.id
_entity.type
_entity.pdbx_description
1 polymer ?
#
loop_
_entity_poly.entity_id
_entity_poly.type
_entity_poly.pdbx_seq_one_letter_code
_entity_poly.pdbx_strand_id
1 'polypeptide(L)'
;MISIFRPQFGRPLAKNQLIQLKFADMLTDITLGLQACLRVTRLKDEKKVIPEQISMIKRINCLRALDTARKARDILGGNGIVDEYHVMRHMVNLETVNTYEGTHDIHALILGRSITGLQAFKA
;
A
#
# COMPACT_ATOMS: atom_id res chain seq x y z
N MET A 1 -9.66 14.97 -8.40
CA MET A 1 -8.36 14.80 -9.09
C MET A 1 -7.66 16.17 -9.22
N ILE A 2 -7.12 16.70 -8.12
CA ILE A 2 -6.59 18.09 -8.04
C ILE A 2 -5.43 18.35 -9.02
N SER A 3 -4.64 17.32 -9.33
CA SER A 3 -3.54 17.39 -10.30
C SER A 3 -3.97 17.73 -11.73
N ILE A 4 -5.23 17.48 -12.09
CA ILE A 4 -5.80 17.85 -13.41
C ILE A 4 -6.13 19.35 -13.44
N PHE A 5 -6.62 19.89 -12.33
CA PHE A 5 -7.10 21.28 -12.25
C PHE A 5 -6.08 22.25 -11.64
N ARG A 6 -4.92 21.75 -11.19
CA ARG A 6 -3.81 22.57 -10.67
C ARG A 6 -2.82 22.90 -11.80
N PRO A 7 -2.80 24.15 -12.31
CA PRO A 7 -1.81 24.58 -13.27
C PRO A 7 -0.44 24.80 -12.60
N GLN A 8 0.63 24.41 -13.27
CA GLN A 8 2.01 24.78 -12.93
C GLN A 8 2.80 24.94 -14.23
N PHE A 9 3.55 26.03 -14.36
CA PHE A 9 4.29 26.37 -15.59
C PHE A 9 3.38 26.36 -16.85
N GLY A 10 2.17 26.93 -16.74
CA GLY A 10 1.23 27.08 -17.86
C GLY A 10 0.53 25.79 -18.32
N ARG A 11 0.64 24.68 -17.59
CA ARG A 11 -0.04 23.41 -17.93
C ARG A 11 -0.50 22.65 -16.69
N PRO A 12 -1.44 21.69 -16.80
CA PRO A 12 -1.83 20.84 -15.68
C PRO A 12 -0.64 20.07 -15.08
N LEU A 13 -0.60 19.96 -13.75
CA LEU A 13 0.42 19.18 -13.03
C LEU A 13 0.49 17.73 -13.53
N ALA A 14 -0.65 17.12 -13.86
CA ALA A 14 -0.76 15.76 -14.40
C ALA A 14 -0.07 15.56 -15.77
N LYS A 15 0.35 16.63 -16.47
CA LYS A 15 1.10 16.55 -17.74
C LYS A 15 2.61 16.32 -17.55
N ASN A 16 3.11 16.32 -16.31
CA ASN A 16 4.52 16.04 -16.03
C ASN A 16 4.76 14.53 -15.94
N GLN A 17 5.79 14.02 -16.62
CA GLN A 17 6.14 12.59 -16.67
C GLN A 17 6.26 11.96 -15.27
N LEU A 18 6.94 12.65 -14.34
CA LEU A 18 7.13 12.16 -12.97
C LEU A 18 5.82 12.05 -12.17
N ILE A 19 4.82 12.87 -12.49
CA ILE A 19 3.49 12.78 -11.88
C ILE A 19 2.73 11.59 -12.45
N GLN A 20 2.83 11.34 -13.76
CA GLN A 20 2.23 10.17 -14.40
C GLN A 20 2.86 8.86 -13.92
N LEU A 21 4.17 8.82 -13.73
CA LEU A 21 4.87 7.68 -13.14
C LEU A 21 4.28 7.32 -11.77
N LYS A 22 4.11 8.31 -10.88
CA LYS A 22 3.49 8.08 -9.56
C LYS A 22 2.09 7.50 -9.70
N PHE A 23 1.25 8.02 -10.60
CA PHE A 23 -0.09 7.47 -10.82
C PHE A 23 -0.08 6.06 -11.40
N ALA A 24 0.84 5.75 -12.31
CA ALA A 24 1.00 4.42 -12.87
C ALA A 24 1.39 3.39 -11.80
N ASP A 25 2.35 3.73 -10.93
CA ASP A 25 2.75 2.88 -9.81
C ASP A 25 1.57 2.63 -8.85
N MET A 26 0.89 3.71 -8.44
CA MET A 26 -0.24 3.63 -7.50
C MET A 26 -1.35 2.74 -8.05
N LEU A 27 -1.71 2.91 -9.32
CA LEU A 27 -2.73 2.08 -9.98
C LEU A 27 -2.30 0.61 -10.03
N THR A 28 -1.03 0.35 -10.37
CA THR A 28 -0.48 -1.01 -10.47
C THR A 28 -0.54 -1.71 -9.12
N ASP A 29 -0.04 -1.07 -8.08
CA ASP A 29 -0.02 -1.62 -6.71
C ASP A 29 -1.43 -1.91 -6.18
N ILE A 30 -2.38 -0.97 -6.38
CA ILE A 30 -3.78 -1.15 -5.98
C ILE A 30 -4.40 -2.34 -6.72
N THR A 31 -4.20 -2.41 -8.04
CA THR A 31 -4.81 -3.45 -8.88
C THR A 31 -4.32 -4.84 -8.49
N LEU A 32 -3.01 -4.99 -8.30
CA LEU A 32 -2.40 -6.25 -7.87
C LEU A 32 -2.86 -6.64 -6.47
N GLY A 33 -2.89 -5.68 -5.52
CA GLY A 33 -3.34 -5.92 -4.16
C GLY A 33 -4.80 -6.37 -4.08
N LEU A 34 -5.69 -5.76 -4.88
CA LEU A 34 -7.10 -6.15 -4.96
C LEU A 34 -7.28 -7.58 -5.50
N GLN A 35 -6.54 -7.96 -6.53
CA GLN A 35 -6.60 -9.33 -7.07
C GLN A 35 -6.06 -10.37 -6.07
N ALA A 36 -4.98 -10.04 -5.35
CA ALA A 36 -4.45 -10.89 -4.29
C ALA A 36 -5.47 -11.09 -3.16
N CYS A 37 -6.10 -10.02 -2.69
CA CYS A 37 -7.19 -10.09 -1.70
C CYS A 37 -8.36 -10.94 -2.20
N LEU A 38 -8.80 -10.71 -3.45
CA LEU A 38 -9.90 -11.47 -4.04
C LEU A 38 -9.59 -12.97 -4.04
N ARG A 39 -8.39 -13.36 -4.48
CA ARG A 39 -8.00 -14.78 -4.49
C ARG A 39 -7.97 -15.39 -3.09
N VAL A 40 -7.38 -14.69 -2.11
CA VAL A 40 -7.31 -15.18 -0.73
C VAL A 40 -8.71 -15.29 -0.11
N THR A 41 -9.60 -14.34 -0.36
CA THR A 41 -10.99 -14.42 0.13
C THR A 41 -11.75 -15.58 -0.52
N ARG A 42 -11.57 -15.84 -1.82
CA ARG A 42 -12.17 -17.04 -2.45
C ARG A 42 -11.64 -18.35 -1.86
N LEU A 43 -10.34 -18.44 -1.62
CA LEU A 43 -9.75 -19.59 -0.92
C LEU A 43 -10.31 -19.75 0.49
N LYS A 44 -10.59 -18.64 1.19
CA LYS A 44 -11.23 -18.66 2.50
C LYS A 44 -12.64 -19.22 2.43
N ASP A 45 -13.44 -18.80 1.45
CA ASP A 45 -14.79 -19.34 1.20
C ASP A 45 -14.75 -20.85 0.89
N GLU A 46 -13.75 -21.28 0.11
CA GLU A 46 -13.50 -22.70 -0.21
C GLU A 46 -12.90 -23.50 0.96
N LYS A 47 -12.62 -22.88 2.12
CA LYS A 47 -11.91 -23.47 3.28
C LYS A 47 -10.50 -24.00 2.93
N LYS A 48 -9.83 -23.40 1.95
CA LYS A 48 -8.48 -23.75 1.47
C LYS A 48 -7.42 -22.69 1.77
N VAL A 49 -7.78 -21.61 2.47
CA VAL A 49 -6.83 -20.56 2.85
C VAL A 49 -5.85 -21.08 3.89
N ILE A 50 -4.57 -20.71 3.75
CA ILE A 50 -3.53 -20.98 4.76
C ILE A 50 -3.03 -19.67 5.40
N PRO A 51 -2.58 -19.67 6.67
CA PRO A 51 -2.13 -18.46 7.37
C PRO A 51 -1.03 -17.66 6.65
N GLU A 52 -0.16 -18.34 5.89
CA GLU A 52 0.91 -17.75 5.09
C GLU A 52 0.36 -16.85 3.98
N GLN A 53 -0.76 -17.23 3.37
CA GLN A 53 -1.42 -16.41 2.34
C GLN A 53 -1.95 -15.11 2.94
N ILE A 54 -2.52 -15.17 4.15
CA ILE A 54 -2.97 -13.98 4.88
C ILE A 54 -1.78 -13.09 5.23
N SER A 55 -0.69 -13.68 5.74
CA SER A 55 0.55 -12.96 6.06
C SER A 55 1.12 -12.25 4.83
N MET A 56 1.12 -12.92 3.67
CA MET A 56 1.58 -12.35 2.41
C MET A 56 0.78 -11.12 2.01
N ILE A 57 -0.56 -11.22 1.96
CA ILE A 57 -1.40 -10.12 1.49
C ILE A 57 -1.43 -8.96 2.50
N LYS A 58 -1.45 -9.23 3.81
CA LYS A 58 -1.41 -8.19 4.85
C LYS A 58 -0.12 -7.37 4.72
N ARG A 59 1.03 -8.07 4.69
CA ARG A 59 2.35 -7.44 4.59
C ARG A 59 2.48 -6.54 3.39
N ILE A 60 2.18 -7.05 2.20
CA ILE A 60 2.43 -6.31 0.97
C ILE A 60 1.40 -5.19 0.77
N ASN A 61 0.11 -5.45 1.04
CA ASN A 61 -0.92 -4.44 0.82
C ASN A 61 -0.81 -3.27 1.80
N CYS A 62 -0.44 -3.52 3.06
CA CYS A 62 -0.20 -2.43 4.02
C CYS A 62 0.97 -1.55 3.57
N LEU A 63 2.09 -2.17 3.18
CA LEU A 63 3.26 -1.42 2.70
C LEU A 63 2.94 -0.60 1.44
N ARG A 64 2.33 -1.24 0.43
CA ARG A 64 1.98 -0.59 -0.84
C ARG A 64 0.92 0.50 -0.65
N ALA A 65 -0.04 0.32 0.25
CA ALA A 65 -1.03 1.36 0.59
C ALA A 65 -0.34 2.57 1.25
N LEU A 66 0.57 2.35 2.20
CA LEU A 66 1.32 3.42 2.84
C LEU A 66 2.22 4.16 1.84
N ASP A 67 2.94 3.44 0.98
CA ASP A 67 3.75 4.03 -0.10
C ASP A 67 2.89 4.86 -1.06
N THR A 68 1.70 4.36 -1.41
CA THR A 68 0.70 5.06 -2.23
C THR A 68 0.21 6.35 -1.56
N ALA A 69 -0.07 6.31 -0.25
CA ALA A 69 -0.49 7.49 0.49
C ALA A 69 0.61 8.55 0.59
N ARG A 70 1.87 8.14 0.80
CA ARG A 70 3.04 9.03 0.77
C ARG A 70 3.24 9.68 -0.61
N LYS A 71 3.15 8.90 -1.70
CA LYS A 71 3.19 9.43 -3.08
C LYS A 71 2.06 10.44 -3.33
N ALA A 72 0.83 10.11 -2.90
CA ALA A 72 -0.33 10.98 -3.03
C ALA A 72 -0.16 12.29 -2.26
N ARG A 73 0.39 12.23 -1.03
CA ARG A 73 0.71 13.41 -0.23
C ARG A 73 1.66 14.27 -1.08
N ASP A 74 2.76 13.72 -1.55
CA ASP A 74 3.80 14.49 -2.24
C ASP A 74 3.29 15.19 -3.51
N ILE A 75 2.35 14.58 -4.22
CA ILE A 75 1.71 15.20 -5.40
C ILE A 75 0.95 16.49 -5.02
N LEU A 76 0.41 16.57 -3.81
CA LEU A 76 -0.30 17.77 -3.33
C LEU A 76 0.66 18.88 -2.88
N GLY A 77 1.93 18.58 -2.61
CA GLY A 77 2.90 19.56 -2.11
C GLY A 77 2.45 20.14 -0.76
N GLY A 78 2.47 21.47 -0.61
CA GLY A 78 1.98 22.15 0.61
C GLY A 78 0.51 21.86 0.94
N ASN A 79 -0.33 21.64 -0.06
CA ASN A 79 -1.73 21.25 0.18
C ASN A 79 -1.85 19.82 0.75
N GLY A 80 -0.79 19.03 0.70
CA GLY A 80 -0.80 17.68 1.24
C GLY A 80 -0.56 17.59 2.74
N ILE A 81 -0.33 18.70 3.45
CA ILE A 81 -0.18 18.74 4.91
C ILE A 81 -1.36 19.39 5.63
N VAL A 82 -2.27 19.99 4.88
CA VAL A 82 -3.44 20.68 5.45
C VAL A 82 -4.63 19.72 5.52
N ASP A 83 -5.50 19.91 6.51
CA ASP A 83 -6.57 18.95 6.85
C ASP A 83 -7.68 18.88 5.78
N GLU A 84 -7.83 19.94 4.96
CA GLU A 84 -8.78 19.99 3.85
C GLU A 84 -8.56 18.85 2.83
N TYR A 85 -7.35 18.30 2.78
CA TYR A 85 -7.03 17.14 1.95
C TYR A 85 -6.78 15.91 2.82
N HIS A 86 -7.68 14.94 2.72
CA HIS A 86 -7.68 13.73 3.55
C HIS A 86 -6.43 12.84 3.42
N VAL A 87 -5.54 13.12 2.47
CA VAL A 87 -4.38 12.28 2.18
C VAL A 87 -3.42 12.18 3.37
N MET A 88 -3.17 13.29 4.09
CA MET A 88 -2.32 13.28 5.28
C MET A 88 -2.91 12.37 6.38
N ARG A 89 -4.21 12.53 6.65
CA ARG A 89 -4.94 11.70 7.61
C ARG A 89 -4.85 10.21 7.25
N HIS A 90 -5.07 9.85 5.99
CA HIS A 90 -4.95 8.46 5.54
C HIS A 90 -3.51 7.93 5.63
N MET A 91 -2.51 8.74 5.28
CA MET A 91 -1.11 8.35 5.39
C MET A 91 -0.73 8.02 6.84
N VAL A 92 -1.11 8.87 7.80
CA VAL A 92 -0.84 8.66 9.23
C VAL A 92 -1.56 7.41 9.75
N ASN A 93 -2.82 7.20 9.37
CA ASN A 93 -3.55 5.98 9.74
C ASN A 93 -2.84 4.72 9.22
N LEU A 94 -2.28 4.77 8.02
CA LEU A 94 -1.58 3.63 7.41
C LEU A 94 -0.25 3.30 8.09
N GLU A 95 0.41 4.25 8.75
CA GLU A 95 1.58 3.96 9.60
C GLU A 95 1.19 3.02 10.76
N THR A 96 0.04 3.28 11.40
CA THR A 96 -0.51 2.40 12.43
C THR A 96 -0.87 1.03 11.85
N VAL A 97 -1.56 1.01 10.71
CA VAL A 97 -2.01 -0.23 10.06
C VAL A 97 -0.84 -1.13 9.63
N ASN A 98 0.27 -0.51 9.21
CA ASN A 98 1.48 -1.24 8.86
C ASN A 98 2.17 -1.89 10.08
N THR A 99 1.89 -1.39 11.29
CA THR A 99 2.55 -1.80 12.53
C THR A 99 1.74 -2.81 13.34
N TYR A 100 0.44 -2.57 13.52
CA TYR A 100 -0.41 -3.45 14.32
C TYR A 100 -0.70 -4.80 13.62
N GLU A 101 -1.27 -5.78 14.34
CA GLU A 101 -1.63 -7.11 13.80
C GLU A 101 -0.49 -7.85 13.07
N GLY A 102 0.74 -7.69 13.55
CA GLY A 102 1.94 -8.27 12.95
C GLY A 102 2.66 -7.26 12.05
N THR A 103 3.87 -6.87 12.44
CA THR A 103 4.67 -5.93 11.64
C THR A 103 5.04 -6.53 10.29
N HIS A 104 5.43 -5.67 9.37
CA HIS A 104 5.93 -6.06 8.05
C HIS A 104 7.03 -7.14 8.12
N ASP A 105 7.94 -7.02 9.09
CA ASP A 105 9.06 -7.94 9.28
C ASP A 105 8.63 -9.27 9.89
N ILE A 106 7.70 -9.27 10.86
CA ILE A 106 7.17 -10.50 11.44
C ILE A 106 6.49 -11.36 10.37
N HIS A 107 5.68 -10.76 9.49
CA HIS A 107 5.10 -11.50 8.37
C HIS A 107 6.15 -12.01 7.38
N ALA A 108 7.24 -11.25 7.16
CA ALA A 108 8.34 -11.73 6.31
C ALA A 108 9.00 -12.97 6.92
N LEU A 109 9.20 -13.01 8.23
CA LEU A 109 9.78 -14.15 8.94
C LEU A 109 8.85 -15.37 8.96
N ILE A 110 7.52 -15.17 9.05
CA ILE A 110 6.52 -16.25 8.89
C ILE A 110 6.65 -16.89 7.51
N LEU A 111 6.73 -16.08 6.45
CA LEU A 111 6.91 -16.57 5.08
C LEU A 111 8.26 -17.27 4.91
N GLY A 112 9.34 -16.69 5.44
CA GLY A 112 10.67 -17.29 5.43
C GLY A 112 10.70 -18.67 6.08
N ARG A 113 10.04 -18.82 7.24
CA ARG A 113 9.86 -20.13 7.90
C ARG A 113 9.06 -21.11 7.04
N SER A 114 7.99 -20.67 6.39
CA SER A 114 7.21 -21.54 5.50
C SER A 114 7.99 -22.02 4.27
N ILE A 115 8.91 -21.20 3.76
CA ILE A 115 9.74 -21.55 2.59
C ILE A 115 10.89 -22.50 3.00
N THR A 116 11.52 -22.24 4.15
CA THR A 116 12.75 -22.92 4.55
C THR A 116 12.55 -24.06 5.54
N GLY A 117 11.43 -24.09 6.25
CA GLY A 117 11.21 -24.95 7.42
C GLY A 117 11.99 -24.51 8.66
N LEU A 118 12.77 -23.42 8.60
CA LEU A 118 13.64 -22.97 9.68
C LEU A 118 13.09 -21.69 10.31
N GLN A 119 12.95 -21.67 11.64
CA GLN A 119 12.48 -20.50 12.37
C GLN A 119 13.64 -19.52 12.65
N ALA A 120 13.46 -18.26 12.24
CA ALA A 120 14.46 -17.18 12.38
C ALA A 120 14.10 -16.12 13.45
N PHE A 121 13.10 -16.39 14.29
CA PHE A 121 12.73 -15.53 15.43
C PHE A 121 12.49 -16.37 16.68
N LYS A 122 12.80 -15.78 17.84
CA LYS A 122 12.49 -16.40 19.14
C LYS A 122 11.13 -15.86 19.62
N ALA A 123 10.36 -16.73 20.25
CA ALA A 123 9.16 -16.35 20.99
C ALA A 123 9.54 -15.63 22.28
#